data_AF-A0A820NUF6-F1
#
_entry.id   AF-A0A820NUF6-F1
#
_cell.length_a   1.000
_cell.length_b   1.000
_cell.length_c   1.000
_cell.angle_alpha   90.00
_cell.angle_beta   90.00
_cell.angle_gamma   90.00
#
_symmetry.space_group_name_H-M   'P 1'
#
loop_
_entity.id
_entity.type
_entity.pdbx_description
1 polymer ?
#
loop_
_entity_poly.entity_id
_entity_poly.type
_entity_poly.pdbx_seq_one_letter_code
_entity_poly.pdbx_strand_id
1 'polypeptide(L)'
;MREKTGERKINEPIKHLLNGQRGKTNIDKLLDRIYSFYGQQFNDKDKLSIDKVRKSKICTDLSSKLIMNWTKDDIRQWADMLREENRSHKEYFNWDKDFLPEIIAVIVRAVELYHGYHPRNIQLIALGIFLEPHSKEKGRLGNISTGEGKSLITAMLATAQALIGRKVDIVTSSKILAIR
;
A
#
# COMPACT_ATOMS: atom_id res chain seq x y z
N MET A 1 1.01 -10.84 -43.44
CA MET A 1 0.36 -9.75 -42.68
C MET A 1 1.23 -9.48 -41.45
N ARG A 2 2.10 -8.47 -41.51
CA ARG A 2 3.06 -8.17 -40.43
C ARG A 2 2.32 -7.41 -39.32
N GLU A 3 2.30 -7.96 -38.11
CA GLU A 3 1.86 -7.26 -36.92
C GLU A 3 2.68 -5.97 -36.79
N LYS A 4 1.99 -4.82 -36.79
CA LYS A 4 2.61 -3.57 -36.36
C LYS A 4 2.87 -3.71 -34.86
N THR A 5 4.13 -3.84 -34.48
CA THR A 5 4.59 -3.73 -33.10
C THR A 5 4.19 -2.36 -32.58
N GLY A 6 3.02 -2.27 -31.96
CA GLY A 6 2.57 -1.04 -31.32
C GLY A 6 3.55 -0.69 -30.23
N GLU A 7 4.21 0.46 -30.34
CA GLU A 7 4.92 1.06 -29.21
C GLU A 7 3.98 1.03 -28.01
N ARG A 8 4.34 0.28 -26.96
CA ARG A 8 3.57 0.26 -25.72
C ARG A 8 3.67 1.64 -25.09
N LYS A 9 2.74 2.53 -25.47
CA LYS A 9 2.61 3.84 -24.84
C LYS A 9 2.38 3.62 -23.36
N ILE A 10 3.29 4.14 -22.54
CA ILE A 10 3.15 4.17 -21.09
C ILE A 10 1.87 4.96 -20.78
N ASN A 11 1.04 4.42 -19.88
CA ASN A 11 -0.19 5.08 -19.48
C ASN A 11 0.15 6.38 -18.74
N GLU A 12 -0.18 7.53 -19.34
CA GLU A 12 0.22 8.86 -18.85
C GLU A 12 -0.10 9.12 -17.36
N PRO A 13 -1.25 8.70 -16.79
CA PRO A 13 -1.57 8.87 -15.37
C PRO A 13 -0.67 8.12 -14.38
N ILE A 14 0.15 7.17 -14.84
CA ILE A 14 1.13 6.46 -13.99
C ILE A 14 2.57 6.74 -14.41
N LYS A 15 2.78 7.54 -15.45
CA LYS A 15 4.11 7.84 -15.99
C LYS A 15 4.99 8.54 -14.96
N HIS A 16 4.41 9.41 -14.12
CA HIS A 16 5.13 10.04 -13.01
C HIS A 16 5.61 9.03 -11.97
N LEU A 17 4.96 7.86 -11.84
CA LEU A 17 5.40 6.80 -10.92
C LEU A 17 6.65 6.07 -11.45
N LEU A 18 6.77 5.98 -12.77
CA LEU A 18 7.93 5.41 -13.45
C LEU A 18 9.09 6.41 -13.55
N ASN A 19 8.78 7.71 -13.54
CA ASN A 19 9.78 8.76 -13.56
C ASN A 19 10.49 8.86 -12.20
N GLY A 20 11.81 9.03 -12.24
CA GLY A 20 12.68 8.98 -11.07
C GLY A 20 13.84 9.97 -11.16
N GLN A 21 14.50 10.22 -10.03
CA GLN A 21 15.77 10.97 -9.98
C GLN A 21 16.85 10.01 -9.48
N ARG A 22 18.07 10.13 -10.03
CA ARG A 22 19.23 9.30 -9.64
C ARG A 22 19.01 7.78 -9.79
N GLY A 23 18.34 7.35 -10.86
CA GLY A 23 18.20 5.92 -11.19
C GLY A 23 17.17 5.13 -10.39
N LYS A 24 16.42 5.75 -9.46
CA LYS A 24 15.29 5.12 -8.75
C LYS A 24 13.96 5.72 -9.16
N THR A 25 13.01 4.87 -9.56
CA THR A 25 11.64 5.27 -9.89
C THR A 25 10.89 5.75 -8.64
N ASN A 26 9.77 6.46 -8.81
CA ASN A 26 8.93 6.82 -7.69
C ASN A 26 8.25 5.59 -7.05
N ILE A 27 8.13 4.47 -7.78
CA ILE A 27 7.73 3.17 -7.24
C ILE A 27 8.79 2.61 -6.29
N ASP A 28 10.07 2.64 -6.67
CA ASP A 28 11.17 2.18 -5.81
C ASP A 28 11.21 3.00 -4.52
N LYS A 29 11.04 4.33 -4.64
CA LYS A 29 10.93 5.22 -3.48
C LYS A 29 9.72 4.90 -2.60
N LEU A 30 8.59 4.51 -3.18
CA LEU A 30 7.41 4.09 -2.41
C LEU A 30 7.72 2.82 -1.61
N LEU A 31 8.30 1.79 -2.25
CA LEU A 31 8.70 0.55 -1.59
C LEU A 31 9.72 0.81 -0.47
N ASP A 32 10.78 1.59 -0.76
CA ASP A 32 11.78 1.99 0.24
C ASP A 32 11.12 2.61 1.48
N ARG A 33 10.09 3.43 1.27
CA ARG A 33 9.37 4.11 2.35
C ARG A 33 8.44 3.18 3.11
N ILE A 34 7.73 2.28 2.44
CA ILE A 34 6.93 1.23 3.10
C ILE A 34 7.85 0.41 4.00
N TYR A 35 8.98 -0.06 3.48
CA TYR A 35 9.93 -0.87 4.25
C TYR A 35 10.60 -0.10 5.37
N SER A 36 10.83 1.21 5.20
CA SER A 36 11.36 2.05 6.28
C SER A 36 10.42 2.16 7.47
N PHE A 37 9.10 2.16 7.26
CA PHE A 37 8.11 2.09 8.33
C PHE A 37 8.00 0.66 8.88
N TYR A 38 8.05 -0.33 7.99
CA TYR A 38 7.89 -1.72 8.36
C TYR A 38 9.01 -2.22 9.30
N GLY A 39 10.26 -1.86 9.01
CA GLY A 39 11.44 -2.28 9.76
C GLY A 39 12.19 -3.47 9.15
N GLN A 40 11.83 -3.90 7.94
CA GLN A 40 12.49 -5.02 7.25
C GLN A 40 13.65 -4.55 6.34
N GLN A 41 14.73 -5.31 6.35
CA GLN A 41 15.89 -5.15 5.46
C GLN A 41 15.67 -5.96 4.18
N PHE A 42 15.92 -5.39 3.00
CA PHE A 42 16.00 -6.15 1.75
C PHE A 42 17.46 -6.20 1.25
N ASN A 43 18.02 -7.41 1.21
CA ASN A 43 19.24 -7.89 0.54
C ASN A 43 20.59 -7.16 0.79
N ASP A 44 21.44 -7.82 1.60
CA ASP A 44 22.90 -8.10 1.55
C ASP A 44 23.96 -7.11 0.99
N LYS A 45 23.60 -5.93 0.50
CA LYS A 45 24.59 -4.87 0.17
C LYS A 45 24.27 -3.52 0.78
N ASP A 46 23.00 -3.27 1.10
CA ASP A 46 22.57 -2.08 1.81
C ASP A 46 21.83 -2.50 3.08
N LYS A 47 22.57 -2.63 4.18
CA LYS A 47 21.94 -2.55 5.51
C LYS A 47 21.13 -1.26 5.53
N LEU A 48 19.81 -1.34 5.69
CA LEU A 48 19.04 -0.17 6.11
C LEU A 48 19.64 0.21 7.47
N SER A 49 20.42 1.28 7.51
CA SER A 49 20.95 1.77 8.77
C SER A 49 19.76 2.05 9.70
N ILE A 50 19.89 1.72 10.98
CA ILE A 50 18.80 1.88 11.97
C ILE A 50 18.24 3.31 11.92
N ASP A 51 19.08 4.27 11.57
CA ASP A 51 18.79 5.69 11.34
C ASP A 51 17.82 5.99 10.16
N LYS A 52 17.53 5.01 9.29
CA LYS A 52 16.54 5.15 8.21
C LYS A 52 15.16 4.58 8.56
N VAL A 53 15.03 3.89 9.69
CA VAL A 53 13.73 3.40 10.16
C VAL A 53 12.84 4.58 10.51
N ARG A 54 11.61 4.56 10.00
CA ARG A 54 10.60 5.57 10.28
C ARG A 54 9.67 5.10 11.38
N LYS A 55 9.42 6.00 12.32
CA LYS A 55 8.46 5.82 13.40
C LYS A 55 7.05 6.11 12.89
N SER A 56 6.06 5.41 13.45
CA SER A 56 4.64 5.71 13.19
C SER A 56 4.34 7.17 13.49
N LYS A 57 3.73 7.87 12.52
CA LYS A 57 3.22 9.23 12.69
C LYS A 57 1.83 9.25 13.29
N ILE A 58 1.05 8.19 13.06
CA ILE A 58 -0.33 8.07 13.51
C ILE A 58 -0.38 7.66 14.99
N CYS A 59 0.46 6.72 15.40
CA CYS A 59 0.52 6.23 16.78
C CYS A 59 1.92 6.42 17.36
N THR A 60 2.14 7.58 17.97
CA THR A 60 3.44 7.94 18.58
C THR A 60 3.80 7.06 19.78
N ASP A 61 2.81 6.50 20.47
CA ASP A 61 3.00 5.65 21.65
C ASP A 61 3.65 4.30 21.29
N LEU A 62 3.40 3.83 20.07
CA LEU A 62 4.00 2.62 19.51
C LEU A 62 5.30 2.88 18.76
N SER A 63 5.75 4.14 18.68
CA SER A 63 6.92 4.56 17.90
C SER A 63 8.26 3.94 18.36
N SER A 64 8.29 3.35 19.55
CA SER A 64 9.42 2.58 20.07
C SER A 64 9.52 1.18 19.47
N LYS A 65 8.43 0.64 18.90
CA LYS A 65 8.36 -0.69 18.28
C LYS A 65 8.29 -0.57 16.75
N LEU A 66 9.07 -1.40 16.06
CA LEU A 66 8.94 -1.56 14.60
C LEU A 66 7.59 -2.19 14.25
N ILE A 67 6.99 -1.76 13.13
CA ILE A 67 5.69 -2.29 12.67
C ILE A 67 5.76 -3.81 12.43
N MET A 68 6.88 -4.34 11.95
CA MET A 68 7.07 -5.79 11.79
C MET A 68 6.93 -6.58 13.10
N ASN A 69 7.07 -5.92 14.26
CA ASN A 69 6.94 -6.52 15.58
C ASN A 69 5.60 -6.22 16.24
N TRP A 70 4.71 -5.49 15.57
CA TRP A 70 3.38 -5.18 16.12
C TRP A 70 2.53 -6.44 16.24
N THR A 71 1.74 -6.48 17.30
CA THR A 71 0.70 -7.47 17.59
C THR A 71 -0.64 -7.04 16.98
N LYS A 72 -1.66 -7.90 17.10
CA LYS A 72 -3.03 -7.55 16.69
C LYS A 72 -3.56 -6.34 17.47
N ASP A 73 -3.20 -6.20 18.74
CA ASP A 73 -3.68 -5.10 19.58
C ASP A 73 -2.97 -3.78 19.25
N ASP A 74 -1.66 -3.83 18.96
CA ASP A 74 -0.93 -2.65 18.47
C ASP A 74 -1.56 -2.13 17.15
N ILE A 75 -1.94 -3.03 16.23
CA ILE A 75 -2.63 -2.65 14.97
C ILE A 75 -4.01 -2.05 15.23
N ARG A 76 -4.78 -2.61 16.17
CA ARG A 76 -6.10 -2.06 16.56
C ARG A 76 -5.97 -0.65 17.11
N GLN A 77 -5.05 -0.46 18.06
CA GLN A 77 -4.77 0.86 18.64
C GLN A 77 -4.40 1.88 17.56
N TRP A 78 -3.51 1.51 16.64
CA TRP A 78 -3.14 2.38 15.52
C TRP A 78 -4.34 2.70 14.60
N ALA A 79 -5.20 1.72 14.33
CA ALA A 79 -6.37 1.90 13.47
C ALA A 79 -7.41 2.82 14.11
N ASP A 80 -7.59 2.74 15.43
CA ASP A 80 -8.49 3.63 16.17
C ASP A 80 -7.98 5.07 16.14
N MET A 81 -6.67 5.28 16.38
CA MET A 81 -6.02 6.59 16.26
C MET A 81 -6.16 7.19 14.85
N LEU A 82 -5.94 6.39 13.80
CA LEU A 82 -6.14 6.84 12.42
C LEU A 82 -7.59 7.28 12.17
N ARG A 83 -8.57 6.54 12.69
CA ARG A 83 -10.00 6.88 12.54
C ARG A 83 -10.34 8.19 13.24
N GLU A 84 -9.74 8.48 14.38
CA GLU A 84 -9.91 9.73 15.12
C GLU A 84 -9.32 10.93 14.34
N GLU A 85 -8.09 10.79 13.84
CA GLU A 85 -7.46 11.81 12.99
C GLU A 85 -8.31 12.11 11.74
N ASN A 86 -8.87 11.08 11.12
CA ASN A 86 -9.72 11.23 9.93
C ASN A 86 -11.02 11.97 10.21
N ARG A 87 -11.62 11.81 11.39
CA ARG A 87 -12.84 12.53 11.78
C ARG A 87 -12.59 14.03 11.93
N SER A 88 -11.36 14.43 12.25
CA SER A 88 -10.96 15.83 12.35
C SER A 88 -10.87 16.52 10.99
N HIS A 89 -10.60 15.76 9.92
CA HIS A 89 -10.55 16.27 8.55
C HIS A 89 -11.93 16.18 7.87
N LYS A 90 -12.63 17.31 7.76
CA LYS A 90 -14.06 17.37 7.40
C LYS A 90 -14.45 17.02 5.95
N GLU A 91 -13.52 16.75 5.03
CA GLU A 91 -13.90 16.53 3.62
C GLU A 91 -13.15 15.40 2.90
N TYR A 92 -11.89 15.12 3.22
CA TYR A 92 -11.13 14.05 2.56
C TYR A 92 -9.89 13.63 3.35
N PHE A 93 -9.55 12.35 3.28
CA PHE A 93 -8.27 11.85 3.79
C PHE A 93 -7.13 12.28 2.87
N ASN A 94 -6.11 12.91 3.45
CA ASN A 94 -4.89 13.24 2.73
C ASN A 94 -3.97 12.02 2.71
N TRP A 95 -3.86 11.36 1.55
CA TRP A 95 -2.82 10.37 1.28
C TRP A 95 -1.47 11.07 1.08
N ASP A 96 -1.08 11.84 2.08
CA ASP A 96 0.19 12.54 2.07
C ASP A 96 1.32 11.52 1.90
N LYS A 97 2.51 12.04 1.63
CA LYS A 97 3.63 11.17 1.33
C LYS A 97 3.82 10.15 2.45
N ASP A 98 3.74 10.50 3.73
CA ASP A 98 4.14 9.63 4.84
C ASP A 98 3.02 8.72 5.36
N PHE A 99 1.75 9.13 5.28
CA PHE A 99 0.62 8.29 5.69
C PHE A 99 0.43 7.08 4.77
N LEU A 100 0.52 7.25 3.45
CA LEU A 100 0.30 6.14 2.52
C LEU A 100 1.27 4.96 2.76
N PRO A 101 2.60 5.15 2.84
CA PRO A 101 3.54 4.08 3.15
C PRO A 101 3.32 3.46 4.53
N GLU A 102 2.98 4.25 5.54
CA GLU A 102 2.71 3.74 6.89
C GLU A 102 1.45 2.84 6.90
N ILE A 103 0.35 3.28 6.28
CA ILE A 103 -0.87 2.49 6.14
C ILE A 103 -0.58 1.18 5.43
N ILE A 104 0.19 1.21 4.33
CA ILE A 104 0.56 -0.02 3.60
C ILE A 104 1.42 -0.93 4.50
N ALA A 105 2.39 -0.38 5.25
CA ALA A 105 3.23 -1.16 6.16
C ALA A 105 2.41 -1.86 7.27
N VAL A 106 1.40 -1.19 7.83
CA VAL A 106 0.50 -1.80 8.82
C VAL A 106 -0.38 -2.88 8.20
N ILE A 107 -0.89 -2.66 6.98
CA ILE A 107 -1.64 -3.69 6.24
C ILE A 107 -0.77 -4.90 5.94
N VAL A 108 0.50 -4.71 5.54
CA VAL A 108 1.48 -5.79 5.36
C VAL A 108 1.60 -6.61 6.65
N ARG A 109 1.76 -5.95 7.80
CA ARG A 109 1.83 -6.64 9.09
C ARG A 109 0.57 -7.45 9.38
N ALA A 110 -0.60 -6.87 9.12
CA ALA A 110 -1.88 -7.55 9.33
C ALA A 110 -1.99 -8.80 8.44
N VAL A 111 -1.53 -8.73 7.19
CA VAL A 111 -1.49 -9.88 6.28
C VAL A 111 -0.57 -10.97 6.82
N GLU A 112 0.63 -10.64 7.29
CA GLU A 112 1.54 -11.63 7.88
C GLU A 112 0.95 -12.31 9.11
N LEU A 113 0.34 -11.54 10.02
CA LEU A 113 -0.28 -12.08 11.23
C LEU A 113 -1.47 -12.99 10.93
N TYR A 114 -2.19 -12.75 9.83
CA TYR A 114 -3.39 -13.51 9.48
C TYR A 114 -3.09 -14.70 8.57
N HIS A 115 -2.22 -14.52 7.57
CA HIS A 115 -1.93 -15.52 6.55
C HIS A 115 -0.58 -16.23 6.72
N GLY A 116 0.33 -15.72 7.56
CA GLY A 116 1.64 -16.30 7.78
C GLY A 116 2.67 -16.04 6.68
N TYR A 117 2.39 -15.13 5.73
CA TYR A 117 3.32 -14.77 4.66
C TYR A 117 3.32 -13.28 4.35
N HIS A 118 4.44 -12.78 3.82
CA HIS A 118 4.63 -11.40 3.39
C HIS A 118 4.04 -11.18 1.98
N PRO A 119 3.27 -10.11 1.72
CA PRO A 119 2.82 -9.77 0.38
C PRO A 119 3.98 -9.52 -0.59
N ARG A 120 3.85 -9.93 -1.84
CA ARG A 120 4.91 -9.71 -2.85
C ARG A 120 5.01 -8.23 -3.21
N ASN A 121 6.21 -7.76 -3.58
CA ASN A 121 6.42 -6.39 -4.05
C ASN A 121 5.42 -5.96 -5.12
N ILE A 122 5.10 -6.82 -6.09
CA ILE A 122 4.13 -6.51 -7.14
C ILE A 122 2.73 -6.19 -6.60
N GLN A 123 2.32 -6.85 -5.51
CA GLN A 123 1.04 -6.61 -4.83
C GLN A 123 1.06 -5.27 -4.09
N LEU A 124 2.19 -4.92 -3.45
CA LEU A 124 2.40 -3.63 -2.79
C LEU A 124 2.43 -2.47 -3.79
N ILE A 125 3.09 -2.67 -4.93
CA ILE A 125 3.13 -1.71 -6.04
C ILE A 125 1.70 -1.48 -6.57
N ALA A 126 0.95 -2.56 -6.84
CA ALA A 126 -0.42 -2.46 -7.31
C ALA A 126 -1.31 -1.69 -6.31
N LEU A 127 -1.23 -2.03 -5.02
CA LEU A 127 -1.95 -1.32 -3.96
C LEU A 127 -1.58 0.17 -3.92
N GLY A 128 -0.29 0.48 -3.94
CA GLY A 128 0.22 1.86 -3.96
C GLY A 128 -0.31 2.64 -5.16
N ILE A 129 -0.35 2.03 -6.35
CA ILE A 129 -0.94 2.62 -7.55
C ILE A 129 -2.44 2.86 -7.35
N PHE A 130 -3.20 1.93 -6.77
CA PHE A 130 -4.63 2.15 -6.55
C PHE A 130 -4.95 3.27 -5.54
N LEU A 131 -4.08 3.48 -4.55
CA LEU A 131 -4.24 4.49 -3.51
C LEU A 131 -3.62 5.85 -3.85
N GLU A 132 -2.94 5.96 -4.98
CA GLU A 132 -2.15 7.14 -5.33
C GLU A 132 -3.05 8.36 -5.63
N PRO A 133 -2.84 9.50 -4.95
CA PRO A 133 -3.79 10.62 -4.96
C PRO A 133 -3.75 11.52 -6.20
N HIS A 134 -2.80 11.39 -7.14
CA HIS A 134 -2.80 12.22 -8.36
C HIS A 134 -3.96 11.93 -9.32
N SER A 135 -4.72 10.85 -9.10
CA SER A 135 -5.89 10.51 -9.91
C SER A 135 -7.19 11.04 -9.29
N LYS A 136 -7.26 12.35 -9.01
CA LYS A 136 -8.39 12.94 -8.27
C LYS A 136 -9.75 12.81 -8.95
N GLU A 137 -9.79 12.49 -10.24
CA GLU A 137 -11.04 12.52 -11.03
C GLU A 137 -11.53 11.14 -11.50
N LYS A 138 -10.72 10.08 -11.47
CA LYS A 138 -11.09 8.76 -12.04
C LYS A 138 -10.50 7.59 -11.25
N GLY A 139 -11.28 6.51 -11.16
CA GLY A 139 -10.79 5.22 -10.67
C GLY A 139 -9.77 4.59 -11.65
N ARG A 140 -9.08 3.53 -11.21
CA ARG A 140 -8.08 2.80 -12.02
C ARG A 140 -8.52 1.36 -12.25
N LEU A 141 -8.21 0.82 -13.43
CA LEU A 141 -8.32 -0.60 -13.74
C LEU A 141 -6.92 -1.22 -13.76
N GLY A 142 -6.69 -2.24 -12.93
CA GLY A 142 -5.43 -2.99 -12.89
C GLY A 142 -5.55 -4.31 -13.65
N ASN A 143 -4.85 -4.44 -14.77
CA ASN A 143 -4.70 -5.74 -15.44
C ASN A 143 -3.61 -6.56 -14.75
N ILE A 144 -4.03 -7.39 -13.80
CA ILE A 144 -3.14 -8.21 -12.98
C ILE A 144 -3.31 -9.67 -13.39
N SER A 145 -2.21 -10.32 -13.73
CA SER A 145 -2.21 -11.72 -14.17
C SER A 145 -2.84 -12.67 -13.14
N THR A 146 -3.35 -13.79 -13.60
CA THR A 146 -3.84 -14.86 -12.72
C THR A 146 -2.67 -15.46 -11.92
N GLY A 147 -2.90 -15.80 -10.65
CA GLY A 147 -1.85 -16.29 -9.75
C GLY A 147 -1.05 -15.19 -9.02
N GLU A 148 -1.20 -13.91 -9.40
CA GLU A 148 -0.52 -12.80 -8.71
C GLU A 148 -1.21 -12.34 -7.42
N GLY A 149 -2.28 -13.03 -7.01
CA GLY A 149 -2.99 -12.73 -5.76
C GLY A 149 -3.90 -11.50 -5.84
N LYS A 150 -4.65 -11.34 -6.94
CA LYS A 150 -5.66 -10.28 -7.09
C LYS A 150 -6.59 -10.13 -5.89
N SER A 151 -7.07 -11.24 -5.33
CA SER A 151 -7.95 -11.22 -4.16
C SER A 151 -7.30 -10.56 -2.94
N LEU A 152 -6.00 -10.82 -2.70
CA LEU A 152 -5.25 -10.18 -1.62
C LEU A 152 -5.09 -8.68 -1.87
N ILE A 153 -4.76 -8.27 -3.11
CA ILE A 153 -4.66 -6.85 -3.48
C ILE A 153 -5.99 -6.13 -3.25
N THR A 154 -7.11 -6.74 -3.65
CA THR A 154 -8.46 -6.20 -3.42
C THR A 154 -8.77 -6.09 -1.93
N ALA A 155 -8.44 -7.11 -1.13
CA ALA A 155 -8.64 -7.07 0.32
C ALA A 155 -7.81 -5.96 0.99
N MET A 156 -6.53 -5.82 0.62
CA MET A 156 -5.68 -4.73 1.12
C MET A 156 -6.20 -3.36 0.71
N LEU A 157 -6.66 -3.20 -0.54
CA LEU A 157 -7.24 -1.95 -1.03
C LEU A 157 -8.53 -1.59 -0.28
N ALA A 158 -9.43 -2.57 -0.11
CA ALA A 158 -10.66 -2.38 0.65
C ALA A 158 -10.36 -2.00 2.11
N THR A 159 -9.38 -2.65 2.73
CA THR A 159 -8.93 -2.34 4.09
C THR A 159 -8.41 -0.91 4.19
N ALA A 160 -7.55 -0.48 3.28
CA ALA A 160 -7.00 0.88 3.25
C ALA A 160 -8.11 1.95 3.12
N GLN A 161 -9.09 1.72 2.24
CA GLN A 161 -10.22 2.64 2.07
C GLN A 161 -11.15 2.63 3.29
N ALA A 162 -11.39 1.47 3.90
CA ALA A 162 -12.23 1.35 5.09
C ALA A 162 -11.61 2.00 6.34
N LEU A 163 -10.27 1.93 6.48
CA LEU A 163 -9.53 2.61 7.54
C LEU A 163 -9.71 4.14 7.49
N ILE A 164 -9.85 4.70 6.29
CA ILE A 164 -10.11 6.12 6.09
C ILE A 164 -11.61 6.49 6.09
N GLY A 165 -12.45 5.60 6.63
CA GLY A 165 -13.87 5.85 6.83
C GLY A 165 -14.74 5.70 5.58
N ARG A 166 -14.20 5.20 4.46
CA ARG A 166 -15.00 4.96 3.25
C ARG A 166 -15.73 3.63 3.33
N LYS A 167 -16.96 3.60 2.83
CA LYS A 167 -17.67 2.34 2.55
C LYS A 167 -17.11 1.74 1.26
N VAL A 168 -16.86 0.43 1.27
CA VAL A 168 -16.26 -0.27 0.14
C VAL A 168 -17.19 -1.40 -0.30
N ASP A 169 -17.52 -1.43 -1.59
CA ASP A 169 -18.25 -2.52 -2.22
C ASP A 169 -17.29 -3.34 -3.09
N ILE A 170 -17.22 -4.65 -2.84
CA ILE A 170 -16.42 -5.59 -3.63
C ILE A 170 -17.36 -6.40 -4.51
N VAL A 171 -17.29 -6.18 -5.82
CA VAL A 171 -18.12 -6.90 -6.80
C VAL A 171 -17.32 -8.01 -7.43
N THR A 172 -17.84 -9.23 -7.36
CA THR A 172 -17.25 -10.43 -7.98
C THR A 172 -18.22 -11.05 -8.98
N SER A 173 -17.73 -11.95 -9.84
CA SER A 173 -18.55 -12.53 -10.92
C SER A 173 -19.61 -13.53 -10.44
N SER A 174 -19.57 -13.97 -9.18
CA SER A 174 -20.57 -14.89 -8.63
C SER A 174 -20.70 -14.78 -7.12
N LYS A 175 -21.86 -15.18 -6.60
CA LYS A 175 -22.14 -15.25 -5.15
C LYS A 175 -21.11 -16.12 -4.40
N ILE A 176 -20.69 -17.24 -4.99
CA ILE A 176 -19.72 -18.15 -4.36
C ILE A 176 -18.36 -17.46 -4.18
N LEU A 177 -17.92 -16.68 -5.17
CA LEU A 177 -16.67 -15.91 -5.08
C LEU A 177 -16.79 -14.70 -4.15
N ALA A 178 -17.99 -14.20 -3.88
CA ALA A 178 -18.19 -13.13 -2.90
C ALA A 178 -18.15 -13.63 -1.45
N ILE A 179 -18.56 -14.88 -1.19
CA ILE A 179 -18.59 -15.47 0.16
C ILE A 179 -17.22 -16.00 0.60
N ARG A 180 -16.42 -16.51 -0.34
CA ARG A 180 -15.08 -17.08 -0.07
C ARG A 180 -14.03 -16.00 0.11
#